data_AF-A0A7C7CAW4-F1
#
_entry.id   AF-A0A7C7CAW4-F1
#
_cell.length_a   1.000
_cell.length_b   1.000
_cell.length_c   1.000
_cell.angle_alpha   90.00
_cell.angle_beta   90.00
_cell.angle_gamma   90.00
#
_symmetry.space_group_name_H-M   'P 1'
#
loop_
_entity.id
_entity.type
_entity.pdbx_description
1 polymer ?
#
loop_
_entity_poly.entity_id
_entity_poly.type
_entity_poly.pdbx_seq_one_letter_code
_entity_poly.pdbx_strand_id
1 'polypeptide(L)'
;MAFRSFLVRIFTAPSYTSTVLIAISLLSSSNLLSQSQEHLLISQSIEVEDVELGGMSDDLLLSLEGAFRVRPNRRFIGMTWRLWAYKMIRPEALKKSLDRRSLKNKEPGGLRYGVRELFGEPPSFYDESELFRTSSKMTQILNQEGHLQAHIEVYPDSSHMSGWGAVFNVRLGERWTIDSISWNTKTSGLPLNAIKSSTLLQVGDPLSMNSLQQERNRISRLAGGLGYATFNEGFIKFSLDTIHRHTGVN
;
A
#
# COMPACT_ATOMS: atom_id res chain seq x y z
N MET A 1 -36.90 26.67 -6.81
CA MET A 1 -37.79 26.05 -5.79
C MET A 1 -38.43 24.72 -6.24
N ALA A 2 -38.01 24.10 -7.35
CA ALA A 2 -38.64 22.87 -7.89
C ALA A 2 -37.86 21.57 -7.61
N PHE A 3 -36.58 21.66 -7.23
CA PHE A 3 -35.74 20.48 -6.97
C PHE A 3 -35.92 19.89 -5.56
N ARG A 4 -36.40 20.70 -4.60
CA ARG A 4 -36.66 20.25 -3.22
C ARG A 4 -37.96 19.45 -3.08
N SER A 5 -38.93 19.60 -3.98
CA SER A 5 -40.21 18.86 -3.89
C SER A 5 -40.14 17.45 -4.49
N PHE A 6 -39.16 17.18 -5.37
CA PHE A 6 -39.02 15.87 -6.01
C PHE A 6 -38.40 14.83 -5.05
N LEU A 7 -37.45 15.25 -4.20
CA LEU A 7 -36.81 14.36 -3.22
C LEU A 7 -37.71 14.02 -2.03
N VAL A 8 -38.63 14.92 -1.64
CA VAL A 8 -39.53 14.69 -0.49
C VAL A 8 -40.63 13.67 -0.82
N ARG A 9 -41.01 13.51 -2.09
CA ARG A 9 -42.05 12.54 -2.51
C ARG A 9 -41.57 11.09 -2.61
N ILE A 10 -40.27 10.83 -2.55
CA ILE A 10 -39.73 9.45 -2.53
C ILE A 10 -39.77 8.85 -1.11
N PHE A 11 -39.92 9.68 -0.07
CA PHE A 11 -39.91 9.25 1.33
C PHE A 11 -41.28 9.11 2.00
N THR A 12 -42.39 9.33 1.28
CA THR A 12 -43.73 9.08 1.85
C THR A 12 -44.14 7.63 1.61
N ALA A 13 -43.99 6.83 2.67
CA ALA A 13 -44.32 5.40 2.78
C ALA A 13 -43.61 4.52 1.75
N PRO A 14 -42.49 3.86 2.10
CA PRO A 14 -41.91 2.87 1.20
C PRO A 14 -42.96 1.79 0.97
N SER A 15 -43.39 1.61 -0.28
CA SER A 15 -44.29 0.51 -0.62
C SER A 15 -43.65 -0.79 -0.16
N TYR A 16 -44.43 -1.72 0.40
CA TYR A 16 -43.94 -3.02 0.87
C TYR A 16 -43.08 -3.74 -0.18
N THR A 17 -43.32 -3.49 -1.47
CA THR A 17 -42.52 -4.01 -2.58
C THR A 17 -41.09 -3.44 -2.64
N SER A 18 -40.88 -2.17 -2.31
CA SER A 18 -39.55 -1.55 -2.28
C SER A 18 -38.73 -2.04 -1.10
N THR A 19 -39.32 -2.16 0.09
CA THR A 19 -38.63 -2.72 1.27
C THR A 19 -38.28 -4.19 1.09
N VAL A 20 -39.16 -4.97 0.44
CA VAL A 20 -38.90 -6.38 0.10
C VAL A 20 -37.77 -6.51 -0.93
N LEU A 21 -37.71 -5.67 -1.96
CA LEU A 21 -36.59 -5.67 -2.92
C LEU A 21 -35.26 -5.27 -2.27
N ILE A 22 -35.28 -4.29 -1.36
CA ILE A 22 -34.10 -3.90 -0.58
C ILE A 22 -33.68 -5.08 0.33
N ALA A 23 -34.62 -5.72 1.03
CA ALA A 23 -34.34 -6.88 1.89
C ALA A 23 -33.80 -8.09 1.09
N ILE A 24 -34.38 -8.41 -0.06
CA ILE A 24 -33.90 -9.50 -0.95
C ILE A 24 -32.51 -9.18 -1.50
N SER A 25 -32.21 -7.93 -1.83
CA SER A 25 -30.87 -7.53 -2.27
C SER A 25 -29.81 -7.63 -1.16
N LEU A 26 -30.19 -7.34 0.09
CA LEU A 26 -29.34 -7.52 1.28
C LEU A 26 -29.09 -9.00 1.62
N LEU A 27 -30.11 -9.86 1.44
CA LEU A 27 -30.04 -11.30 1.75
C LEU A 27 -29.33 -12.14 0.67
N SER A 28 -29.34 -11.70 -0.59
CA SER A 28 -28.70 -12.44 -1.69
C SER A 28 -27.20 -12.19 -1.82
N SER A 29 -26.68 -11.11 -1.21
CA SER A 29 -25.24 -10.85 -1.16
C SER A 29 -24.47 -11.81 -0.24
N SER A 30 -25.10 -12.38 0.78
CA SER A 30 -24.41 -13.27 1.73
C SER A 30 -24.19 -14.69 1.19
N ASN A 31 -25.15 -15.24 0.45
CA ASN A 31 -25.09 -16.63 -0.02
C ASN A 31 -24.25 -16.83 -1.30
N LEU A 32 -23.92 -15.77 -2.05
CA LEU A 32 -23.10 -15.86 -3.28
C LEU A 32 -21.57 -15.87 -2.99
N LEU A 33 -21.18 -16.05 -1.72
CA LEU A 33 -19.79 -15.98 -1.26
C LEU A 33 -19.19 -17.35 -0.90
N SER A 34 -20.01 -18.39 -0.72
CA SER A 34 -19.62 -19.66 -0.07
C SER A 34 -18.94 -20.69 -0.99
N GLN A 35 -18.64 -20.38 -2.25
CA GLN A 35 -18.34 -21.42 -3.24
C GLN A 35 -16.84 -21.68 -3.53
N SER A 36 -15.93 -20.91 -2.95
CA SER A 36 -14.48 -21.14 -3.05
C SER A 36 -13.90 -21.40 -1.66
N GLN A 37 -12.91 -22.28 -1.56
CA GLN A 37 -12.08 -22.45 -0.34
C GLN A 37 -11.27 -21.19 0.00
N GLU A 38 -11.33 -20.17 -0.84
CA GLU A 38 -10.66 -18.89 -0.71
C GLU A 38 -11.59 -17.87 -0.03
N HIS A 39 -11.15 -17.35 1.11
CA HIS A 39 -11.83 -16.29 1.84
C HIS A 39 -11.62 -14.95 1.14
N LEU A 40 -12.65 -14.10 1.08
CA LEU A 40 -12.48 -12.73 0.58
C LEU A 40 -11.67 -11.90 1.58
N LEU A 41 -10.82 -11.02 1.07
CA LEU A 41 -10.16 -10.01 1.88
C LEU A 41 -11.14 -8.87 2.17
N ILE A 42 -11.47 -8.69 3.44
CA ILE A 42 -12.50 -7.75 3.90
C ILE A 42 -11.93 -6.44 4.41
N SER A 43 -10.87 -6.54 5.19
CA SER A 43 -10.24 -5.44 5.91
C SER A 43 -8.74 -5.66 5.94
N GLN A 44 -8.01 -4.55 6.04
CA GLN A 44 -6.60 -4.54 6.36
C GLN A 44 -6.40 -3.48 7.43
N SER A 45 -5.70 -3.83 8.50
CA SER A 45 -5.32 -2.90 9.56
C SER A 45 -3.84 -3.04 9.86
N ILE A 46 -3.23 -1.93 10.26
CA ILE A 46 -1.87 -1.89 10.78
C ILE A 46 -2.00 -1.59 12.27
N GLU A 47 -1.53 -2.52 13.09
CA GLU A 47 -1.53 -2.40 14.54
C GLU A 47 -0.09 -2.28 15.01
N VAL A 48 0.20 -1.30 15.85
CA VAL A 48 1.56 -1.06 16.36
C VAL A 48 1.60 -1.53 17.81
N GLU A 49 2.47 -2.48 18.11
CA GLU A 49 2.61 -3.07 19.46
C GLU A 49 3.32 -2.10 20.42
N ASP A 50 4.32 -1.36 19.92
CA ASP A 50 5.15 -0.43 20.70
C ASP A 50 4.49 0.96 20.82
N VAL A 51 3.42 1.07 21.61
CA VAL A 51 2.68 2.34 21.82
C VAL A 51 3.49 3.39 22.59
N GLU A 52 4.51 2.97 23.36
CA GLU A 52 5.29 3.86 24.24
C GLU A 52 6.35 4.70 23.51
N LEU A 53 6.78 4.28 22.32
CA LEU A 53 7.71 5.00 21.46
C LEU A 53 6.94 5.93 20.53
N GLY A 54 6.48 7.08 21.07
CA GLY A 54 5.92 8.24 20.36
C GLY A 54 5.33 7.92 18.98
N GLY A 55 4.02 7.68 18.93
CA GLY A 55 3.28 7.10 17.81
C GLY A 55 3.80 7.38 16.39
N MET A 56 3.68 6.37 15.52
CA MET A 56 4.11 6.41 14.12
C MET A 56 3.62 7.68 13.42
N SER A 57 4.51 8.38 12.71
CA SER A 57 4.12 9.59 11.96
C SER A 57 3.10 9.26 10.87
N ASP A 58 2.17 10.18 10.62
CA ASP A 58 1.13 10.02 9.60
C ASP A 58 1.72 9.73 8.20
N ASP A 59 2.83 10.39 7.86
CA ASP A 59 3.54 10.16 6.59
C ASP A 59 4.11 8.74 6.48
N LEU A 60 4.57 8.17 7.60
CA LEU A 60 5.07 6.80 7.65
C LEU A 60 3.91 5.81 7.52
N LEU A 61 2.80 6.04 8.22
CA LEU A 61 1.58 5.24 8.09
C LEU A 61 1.08 5.22 6.63
N LEU A 62 1.00 6.38 5.98
CA LEU A 62 0.62 6.47 4.56
C LEU A 62 1.58 5.70 3.65
N SER A 63 2.87 5.73 3.95
CA SER A 63 3.89 4.96 3.21
C SER A 63 3.71 3.45 3.37
N LEU A 64 3.36 2.99 4.58
CA LEU A 64 3.04 1.57 4.84
C LEU A 64 1.73 1.14 4.18
N GLU A 65 0.68 1.95 4.24
CA GLU A 65 -0.57 1.69 3.51
C GLU A 65 -0.35 1.66 1.99
N GLY A 66 0.58 2.47 1.49
CA GLY A 66 1.04 2.43 0.11
C GLY A 66 1.67 1.09 -0.30
N ALA A 67 2.15 0.30 0.66
CA ALA A 67 2.76 -1.01 0.41
C ALA A 67 1.74 -2.13 0.17
N PHE A 68 0.45 -1.93 0.48
CA PHE A 68 -0.60 -2.94 0.27
C PHE A 68 -0.69 -3.37 -1.19
N ARG A 69 -0.31 -4.62 -1.48
CA ARG A 69 -0.35 -5.22 -2.83
C ARG A 69 -1.76 -5.58 -3.25
N VAL A 70 -2.51 -6.15 -2.33
CA VAL A 70 -3.91 -6.53 -2.50
C VAL A 70 -4.74 -5.60 -1.62
N ARG A 71 -5.82 -5.04 -2.17
CA ARG A 71 -6.73 -4.17 -1.44
C ARG A 71 -8.11 -4.80 -1.34
N PRO A 72 -8.79 -4.68 -0.18
CA PRO A 72 -10.18 -5.09 -0.06
C PRO A 72 -11.07 -4.40 -1.09
N ASN A 73 -12.14 -5.09 -1.50
CA ASN A 73 -13.12 -4.51 -2.41
C ASN A 73 -13.79 -3.27 -1.82
N ARG A 74 -14.05 -2.26 -2.66
CA ARG A 74 -14.64 -1.01 -2.18
C ARG A 74 -16.05 -1.24 -1.64
N ARG A 75 -16.30 -0.67 -0.47
CA ARG A 75 -17.60 -0.70 0.21
C ARG A 75 -18.26 0.66 0.14
N PHE A 76 -19.58 0.65 -0.03
CA PHE A 76 -20.42 1.82 0.13
C PHE A 76 -21.59 1.43 1.03
N ILE A 77 -21.74 2.12 2.17
CA ILE A 77 -22.77 1.81 3.19
C ILE A 77 -22.72 0.32 3.59
N GLY A 78 -21.52 -0.19 3.88
CA GLY A 78 -21.31 -1.60 4.28
C GLY A 78 -21.47 -2.65 3.17
N MET A 79 -21.88 -2.26 1.95
CA MET A 79 -22.12 -3.19 0.85
C MET A 79 -21.02 -3.10 -0.23
N THR A 80 -20.59 -4.25 -0.76
CA THR A 80 -19.63 -4.35 -1.89
C THR A 80 -20.34 -4.30 -3.24
N TRP A 81 -21.04 -3.20 -3.53
CA TRP A 81 -21.86 -2.99 -4.74
C TRP A 81 -21.14 -3.25 -6.07
N ARG A 82 -19.85 -2.91 -6.16
CA ARG A 82 -19.03 -3.15 -7.36
C ARG A 82 -18.67 -4.62 -7.54
N LEU A 83 -18.36 -5.31 -6.44
CA LEU A 83 -18.16 -6.76 -6.46
C LEU A 83 -19.43 -7.49 -6.86
N TRP A 84 -20.57 -7.05 -6.33
CA TRP A 84 -21.87 -7.58 -6.71
C TRP A 84 -22.13 -7.41 -8.22
N ALA A 85 -21.87 -6.22 -8.77
CA ALA A 85 -21.99 -5.97 -10.21
C ALA A 85 -21.07 -6.85 -11.07
N TYR A 86 -19.85 -7.08 -10.62
CA TYR A 86 -18.91 -8.00 -11.27
C TYR A 86 -19.45 -9.44 -11.29
N LYS A 87 -19.95 -9.93 -10.15
CA LYS A 87 -20.47 -11.30 -9.99
C LYS A 87 -21.79 -11.55 -10.73
N MET A 88 -22.63 -10.52 -10.90
CA MET A 88 -23.90 -10.64 -11.65
C MET A 88 -23.72 -11.10 -13.09
N ILE A 89 -22.62 -10.69 -13.73
CA ILE A 89 -22.34 -11.04 -15.12
C ILE A 89 -21.45 -12.29 -15.14
N ARG A 90 -22.01 -13.44 -15.50
CA ARG A 90 -21.24 -14.69 -15.66
C ARG A 90 -20.15 -14.53 -16.73
N PRO A 91 -18.92 -15.05 -16.50
CA PRO A 91 -17.80 -14.90 -17.44
C PRO A 91 -18.10 -15.49 -18.81
N GLU A 92 -18.77 -16.63 -18.87
CA GLU A 92 -19.20 -17.26 -20.13
C GLU A 92 -20.16 -16.39 -20.95
N ALA A 93 -21.11 -15.72 -20.28
CA ALA A 93 -22.07 -14.83 -20.93
C ALA A 93 -21.40 -13.55 -21.44
N LEU A 94 -20.42 -13.03 -20.70
CA LEU A 94 -19.58 -11.92 -21.17
C LEU A 94 -18.77 -12.35 -22.40
N LYS A 95 -18.07 -13.49 -22.33
CA LYS A 95 -17.28 -14.04 -23.44
C LYS A 95 -18.13 -14.20 -24.71
N LYS A 96 -19.28 -14.87 -24.64
CA LYS A 96 -20.22 -14.98 -25.77
C LYS A 96 -20.67 -13.62 -26.32
N SER A 97 -20.84 -12.61 -25.46
CA SER A 97 -21.19 -11.26 -25.89
C SER A 97 -20.04 -10.57 -26.61
N LEU A 98 -18.81 -10.74 -26.13
CA LEU A 98 -17.59 -10.18 -26.74
C LEU A 98 -17.26 -10.88 -28.05
N ASP A 99 -17.35 -12.21 -28.11
CA ASP A 99 -17.13 -13.00 -29.33
C ASP A 99 -18.08 -12.56 -30.45
N ARG A 100 -19.37 -12.34 -30.14
CA ARG A 100 -20.35 -11.81 -31.12
C ARG A 100 -20.02 -10.40 -31.63
N ARG A 101 -19.30 -9.58 -30.85
CA ARG A 101 -18.85 -8.25 -31.27
C ARG A 101 -17.58 -8.34 -32.09
N SER A 102 -16.64 -9.18 -31.66
CA SER A 102 -15.39 -9.47 -32.38
C SER A 102 -15.68 -10.03 -33.77
N LEU A 103 -16.63 -10.97 -33.91
CA LEU A 103 -17.10 -11.48 -35.21
C LEU A 103 -17.69 -10.39 -36.13
N LYS A 104 -18.10 -9.25 -35.57
CA LYS A 104 -18.60 -8.08 -36.32
C LYS A 104 -17.54 -6.99 -36.45
N ASN A 105 -16.27 -7.29 -36.17
CA ASN A 105 -15.14 -6.35 -36.12
C ASN A 105 -15.42 -5.12 -35.23
N LYS A 106 -16.06 -5.35 -34.08
CA LYS A 106 -16.35 -4.30 -33.09
C LYS A 106 -15.52 -4.49 -31.83
N GLU A 107 -15.04 -3.36 -31.29
CA GLU A 107 -14.33 -3.31 -30.01
C GLU A 107 -15.14 -3.92 -28.84
N PRO A 108 -14.44 -4.41 -27.79
CA PRO A 108 -15.06 -4.88 -26.54
C PRO A 108 -16.01 -3.84 -25.96
N GLY A 109 -17.21 -4.24 -25.57
CA GLY A 109 -18.20 -3.30 -25.06
C GLY A 109 -19.62 -3.84 -24.92
N GLY A 110 -20.55 -2.93 -24.65
CA GLY A 110 -21.96 -3.22 -24.40
C GLY A 110 -22.29 -3.31 -22.91
N LEU A 111 -23.59 -3.43 -22.60
CA LEU A 111 -24.09 -3.33 -21.23
C LEU A 111 -23.40 -4.33 -20.27
N ARG A 112 -23.24 -5.59 -20.69
CA ARG A 112 -22.60 -6.64 -19.86
C ARG A 112 -21.13 -6.34 -19.58
N TYR A 113 -20.41 -5.82 -20.57
CA TYR A 113 -19.02 -5.40 -20.42
C TYR A 113 -18.91 -4.18 -19.50
N GLY A 114 -19.75 -3.17 -19.69
CA GLY A 114 -19.76 -1.97 -18.85
C GLY A 114 -20.04 -2.29 -17.38
N VAL A 115 -21.03 -3.15 -17.10
CA VAL A 115 -21.37 -3.55 -15.72
C VAL A 115 -20.23 -4.33 -15.07
N ARG A 116 -19.56 -5.24 -15.79
CA ARG A 116 -18.54 -6.11 -15.20
C ARG A 116 -17.14 -5.51 -15.18
N GLU A 117 -16.66 -4.99 -16.31
CA GLU A 117 -15.26 -4.59 -16.51
C GLU A 117 -15.01 -3.11 -16.23
N LEU A 118 -15.99 -2.23 -16.50
CA LEU A 118 -15.83 -0.78 -16.27
C LEU A 118 -16.27 -0.37 -14.86
N PHE A 119 -17.37 -0.95 -14.39
CA PHE A 119 -17.98 -0.59 -13.11
C PHE A 119 -17.70 -1.61 -12.00
N GLY A 120 -17.70 -2.90 -12.35
CA GLY A 120 -17.49 -3.98 -11.42
C GLY A 120 -16.05 -4.05 -10.92
N GLU A 121 -15.87 -4.57 -9.72
CA GLU A 121 -14.56 -4.88 -9.16
C GLU A 121 -14.43 -6.39 -8.99
N PRO A 122 -13.34 -7.02 -9.47
CA PRO A 122 -13.12 -8.46 -9.26
C PRO A 122 -12.98 -8.77 -7.76
N PRO A 123 -13.32 -10.00 -7.32
CA PRO A 123 -13.13 -10.40 -5.93
C PRO A 123 -11.65 -10.29 -5.53
N SER A 124 -11.40 -9.67 -4.38
CA SER A 124 -10.11 -9.70 -3.71
C SER A 124 -10.13 -10.81 -2.67
N PHE A 125 -9.17 -11.73 -2.77
CA PHE A 125 -9.05 -12.86 -1.87
C PHE A 125 -7.96 -12.62 -0.82
N TYR A 126 -8.11 -13.29 0.31
CA TYR A 126 -7.09 -13.40 1.34
C TYR A 126 -6.02 -14.37 0.84
N ASP A 127 -4.93 -13.81 0.30
CA ASP A 127 -3.78 -14.55 -0.19
C ASP A 127 -2.60 -14.34 0.76
N GLU A 128 -2.27 -15.38 1.54
CA GLU A 128 -1.17 -15.36 2.50
C GLU A 128 0.17 -15.00 1.85
N SER A 129 0.41 -15.42 0.61
CA SER A 129 1.68 -15.18 -0.07
C SER A 129 1.85 -13.70 -0.45
N GLU A 130 0.78 -13.05 -0.91
CA GLU A 130 0.78 -11.62 -1.23
C GLU A 130 0.78 -10.75 0.03
N LEU A 131 0.13 -11.19 1.11
CA LEU A 131 0.19 -10.52 2.41
C LEU A 131 1.59 -10.61 3.03
N PHE A 132 2.26 -11.76 2.94
CA PHE A 132 3.66 -11.90 3.37
C PHE A 132 4.63 -11.04 2.56
N ARG A 133 4.41 -10.92 1.24
CA ARG A 133 5.17 -9.98 0.39
C ARG A 133 4.91 -8.52 0.78
N THR A 134 3.70 -8.22 1.22
CA THR A 134 3.31 -6.89 1.71
C THR A 134 4.02 -6.58 3.04
N SER A 135 4.03 -7.51 4.00
CA SER A 135 4.75 -7.30 5.27
C SER A 135 6.26 -7.12 5.05
N SER A 136 6.85 -7.94 4.18
CA SER A 136 8.27 -7.81 3.80
C SER A 136 8.58 -6.44 3.17
N LYS A 137 7.67 -5.92 2.33
CA LYS A 137 7.79 -4.58 1.73
C LYS A 137 7.69 -3.48 2.78
N MET A 138 6.77 -3.61 3.73
CA MET A 138 6.61 -2.67 4.84
C MET A 138 7.84 -2.66 5.75
N THR A 139 8.41 -3.83 6.09
CA THR A 139 9.67 -3.92 6.84
C THR A 139 10.81 -3.21 6.12
N GLN A 140 10.90 -3.33 4.79
CA GLN A 140 11.90 -2.59 4.01
C GLN A 140 11.70 -1.08 4.10
N ILE A 141 10.46 -0.58 4.08
CA ILE A 141 10.15 0.85 4.23
C ILE A 141 10.58 1.32 5.63
N LEU A 142 10.25 0.56 6.68
CA LEU A 142 10.67 0.88 8.05
C LEU A 142 12.20 0.94 8.20
N ASN A 143 12.90 -0.03 7.59
CA ASN A 143 14.37 -0.03 7.57
C ASN A 143 14.93 1.20 6.84
N GLN A 144 14.28 1.66 5.76
CA GLN A 144 14.69 2.87 5.03
C GLN A 144 14.50 4.14 5.86
N GLU A 145 13.56 4.15 6.79
CA GLU A 145 13.31 5.26 7.72
C GLU A 145 14.10 5.18 9.04
N GLY A 146 14.97 4.18 9.17
CA GLY A 146 15.90 4.04 10.29
C GLY A 146 15.47 3.06 11.39
N HIS A 147 14.36 2.34 11.22
CA HIS A 147 13.94 1.30 12.15
C HIS A 147 14.52 -0.06 11.76
N LEU A 148 15.83 -0.25 11.96
CA LEU A 148 16.56 -1.43 11.47
C LEU A 148 16.16 -2.75 12.14
N GLN A 149 15.52 -2.68 13.30
CA GLN A 149 15.01 -3.83 14.05
C GLN A 149 13.51 -4.07 13.83
N ALA A 150 12.88 -3.31 12.93
CA ALA A 150 11.46 -3.43 12.69
C ALA A 150 11.09 -4.82 12.19
N HIS A 151 9.99 -5.36 12.72
CA HIS A 151 9.44 -6.64 12.32
C HIS A 151 7.93 -6.53 12.15
N ILE A 152 7.39 -7.17 11.11
CA ILE A 152 5.96 -7.13 10.81
C ILE A 152 5.47 -8.54 10.60
N GLU A 153 4.49 -8.92 11.42
CA GLU A 153 3.80 -10.20 11.35
C GLU A 153 2.37 -9.96 10.82
N VAL A 154 1.85 -10.91 10.05
CA VAL A 154 0.48 -10.87 9.53
C VAL A 154 -0.33 -11.95 10.20
N TYR A 155 -1.51 -11.56 10.67
CA TYR A 155 -2.47 -12.46 11.28
C TYR A 155 -3.84 -12.36 10.59
N PRO A 156 -4.52 -13.50 10.36
CA PRO A 156 -5.89 -13.51 9.85
C PRO A 156 -6.88 -13.12 10.94
N ASP A 157 -7.72 -12.13 10.67
CA ASP A 157 -8.91 -11.84 11.46
C ASP A 157 -10.13 -12.53 10.83
N SER A 158 -10.60 -13.59 11.49
CA SER A 158 -11.77 -14.39 11.05
C SER A 158 -13.08 -13.95 11.69
N SER A 159 -13.12 -12.78 12.34
CA SER A 159 -14.32 -12.28 13.04
C SER A 159 -15.53 -12.02 12.13
N HIS A 160 -15.32 -11.93 10.82
CA HIS A 160 -16.37 -11.66 9.85
C HIS A 160 -16.81 -12.92 9.09
N MET A 161 -18.12 -13.18 9.05
CA MET A 161 -18.67 -14.31 8.29
C MET A 161 -18.47 -14.22 6.77
N SER A 162 -18.26 -13.01 6.23
CA SER A 162 -18.16 -12.77 4.79
C SER A 162 -16.73 -12.95 4.23
N GLY A 163 -15.73 -13.24 5.07
CA GLY A 163 -14.32 -13.28 4.66
C GLY A 163 -13.38 -12.92 5.80
N TRP A 164 -12.09 -12.81 5.51
CA TRP A 164 -11.05 -12.56 6.52
C TRP A 164 -10.45 -11.16 6.39
N GLY A 165 -10.14 -10.55 7.53
CA GLY A 165 -9.28 -9.39 7.62
C GLY A 165 -7.81 -9.79 7.69
N ALA A 166 -6.90 -8.92 7.25
CA ALA A 166 -5.47 -9.08 7.49
C ALA A 166 -4.99 -8.01 8.47
N VAL A 167 -4.50 -8.43 9.62
CA VAL A 167 -3.94 -7.55 10.64
C VAL A 167 -2.43 -7.61 10.54
N PHE A 168 -1.80 -6.48 10.21
CA PHE A 168 -0.36 -6.32 10.18
C PHE A 168 0.09 -5.80 11.54
N ASN A 169 0.62 -6.68 12.38
CA ASN A 169 1.20 -6.31 13.66
C ASN A 169 2.64 -5.84 13.44
N VAL A 170 2.92 -4.59 13.79
CA VAL A 170 4.20 -3.91 13.61
C VAL A 170 4.88 -3.75 14.97
N ARG A 171 6.06 -4.38 15.07
CA ARG A 171 7.07 -4.09 16.10
C ARG A 171 8.07 -3.12 15.50
N LEU A 172 8.07 -1.88 15.98
CA LEU A 172 8.90 -0.81 15.42
C LEU A 172 10.34 -0.93 15.91
N GLY A 173 10.52 -1.20 17.20
CA GLY A 173 11.80 -1.01 17.87
C GLY A 173 12.28 0.44 17.89
N GLU A 174 13.46 0.66 18.43
CA GLU A 174 14.04 2.00 18.53
C GLU A 174 14.49 2.52 17.16
N ARG A 175 14.32 3.82 16.92
CA ARG A 175 14.79 4.46 15.71
C ARG A 175 16.30 4.68 15.80
N TRP A 176 17.03 4.19 14.81
CA TRP A 176 18.48 4.32 14.80
C TRP A 176 18.90 5.73 14.39
N THR A 177 19.96 6.22 15.01
CA THR A 177 20.57 7.52 14.71
C THR A 177 22.00 7.36 14.23
N ILE A 178 22.52 8.36 13.54
CA ILE A 178 23.92 8.41 13.12
C ILE A 178 24.79 8.68 14.35
N ASP A 179 25.60 7.71 14.75
CA ASP A 179 26.49 7.78 15.92
C ASP A 179 27.85 8.40 15.55
N SER A 180 28.40 7.98 14.41
CA SER A 180 29.64 8.54 13.89
C SER A 180 29.65 8.45 12.36
N ILE A 181 30.54 9.21 11.72
CA ILE A 181 30.67 9.20 10.26
C ILE A 181 32.14 9.08 9.89
N SER A 182 32.50 7.95 9.29
CA SER A 182 33.83 7.71 8.75
C SER A 182 33.87 7.97 7.24
N TRP A 183 34.88 8.72 6.78
CA TRP A 183 35.03 9.06 5.37
C TRP A 183 36.28 8.40 4.79
N ASN A 184 36.12 7.64 3.71
CA ASN A 184 37.24 7.05 2.97
C ASN A 184 37.24 7.54 1.52
N THR A 185 38.08 8.52 1.22
CA THR A 185 38.20 9.12 -0.12
C THR A 185 39.46 8.71 -0.88
N LYS A 186 40.29 7.81 -0.30
CA LYS A 186 41.63 7.48 -0.82
C LYS A 186 41.65 7.10 -2.30
N THR A 187 40.67 6.31 -2.74
CA THR A 187 40.59 5.83 -4.14
C THR A 187 39.99 6.87 -5.09
N SER A 188 39.12 7.76 -4.60
CA SER A 188 38.40 8.72 -5.44
C SER A 188 39.23 9.95 -5.84
N GLY A 189 40.25 10.30 -5.04
CA GLY A 189 40.99 11.55 -5.19
C GLY A 189 40.19 12.81 -4.85
N LEU A 190 38.94 12.69 -4.36
CA LEU A 190 38.12 13.84 -3.99
C LEU A 190 38.65 14.51 -2.71
N PRO A 191 38.66 15.85 -2.66
CA PRO A 191 39.14 16.59 -1.50
C PRO A 191 38.20 16.41 -0.31
N LEU A 192 38.68 15.72 0.73
CA LEU A 192 37.89 15.39 1.92
C LEU A 192 37.29 16.63 2.60
N ASN A 193 38.05 17.72 2.66
CA ASN A 193 37.60 18.97 3.28
C ASN A 193 36.38 19.57 2.57
N ALA A 194 36.31 19.46 1.23
CA ALA A 194 35.18 19.98 0.45
C ALA A 194 33.91 19.12 0.64
N ILE A 195 34.09 17.80 0.81
CA ILE A 195 32.98 16.90 1.10
C ILE A 195 32.41 17.19 2.49
N LYS A 196 33.28 17.27 3.50
CA LYS A 196 32.90 17.46 4.91
C LYS A 196 32.27 18.83 5.18
N SER A 197 32.75 19.90 4.56
CA SER A 197 32.30 21.27 4.88
C SER A 197 30.83 21.55 4.57
N SER A 198 30.22 20.73 3.70
CA SER A 198 28.87 20.92 3.19
C SER A 198 28.01 19.66 3.31
N THR A 199 28.39 18.75 4.22
CA THR A 199 27.65 17.50 4.44
C THR A 199 26.26 17.77 5.01
N LEU A 200 25.28 17.00 4.53
CA LEU A 200 23.91 17.02 5.05
C LEU A 200 23.75 16.07 6.24
N LEU A 201 24.71 15.18 6.48
CA LEU A 201 24.64 14.17 7.53
C LEU A 201 25.30 14.70 8.80
N GLN A 202 24.56 14.71 9.91
CA GLN A 202 25.09 15.09 11.22
C GLN A 202 25.00 13.94 12.22
N VAL A 203 25.93 13.91 13.16
CA VAL A 203 25.87 12.98 14.29
C VAL A 203 24.65 13.33 15.15
N GLY A 204 23.86 12.33 15.48
CA GLY A 204 22.59 12.45 16.19
C GLY A 204 21.36 12.48 15.27
N ASP A 205 21.52 12.70 13.96
CA ASP A 205 20.39 12.68 13.04
C ASP A 205 19.76 11.28 12.96
N PRO A 206 18.43 11.18 12.78
CA PRO A 206 17.79 9.91 12.47
C PRO A 206 18.35 9.32 11.18
N LEU A 207 18.63 8.01 11.21
CA LEU A 207 19.03 7.29 10.01
C LEU A 207 17.88 7.32 9.01
N SER A 208 18.14 7.82 7.80
CA SER A 208 17.18 7.79 6.71
C SER A 208 17.90 7.54 5.39
N MET A 209 17.41 6.57 4.63
CA MET A 209 17.93 6.27 3.30
C MET A 209 17.74 7.45 2.34
N ASN A 210 16.70 8.28 2.56
CA ASN A 210 16.50 9.50 1.80
C ASN A 210 17.64 10.50 2.06
N SER A 211 18.00 10.74 3.31
CA SER A 211 19.14 11.61 3.67
C SER A 211 20.46 11.10 3.07
N LEU A 212 20.71 9.79 3.11
CA LEU A 212 21.89 9.18 2.48
C LEU A 212 21.88 9.37 0.95
N GLN A 213 20.72 9.24 0.30
CA GLN A 213 20.58 9.47 -1.13
C GLN A 213 20.78 10.96 -1.49
N GLN A 214 20.27 11.88 -0.69
CA GLN A 214 20.48 13.31 -0.90
C GLN A 214 21.97 13.67 -0.77
N GLU A 215 22.65 13.12 0.23
CA GLU A 215 24.08 13.29 0.41
C GLU A 215 24.87 12.73 -0.78
N ARG A 216 24.45 11.56 -1.30
CA ARG A 216 25.02 10.97 -2.51
C ARG A 216 24.92 11.92 -3.71
N ASN A 217 23.74 12.46 -3.95
CA ASN A 217 23.47 13.38 -5.05
C ASN A 217 24.30 14.66 -4.89
N ARG A 218 24.40 15.17 -3.67
CA ARG A 218 25.20 16.36 -3.35
C ARG A 218 26.68 16.15 -3.64
N ILE A 219 27.26 15.04 -3.16
CA ILE A 219 28.68 14.72 -3.40
C ILE A 219 28.94 14.52 -4.90
N SER A 220 28.03 13.87 -5.63
CA SER A 220 28.15 13.72 -7.08
C SER A 220 28.16 15.07 -7.81
N ARG A 221 27.29 16.01 -7.41
CA ARG A 221 27.28 17.38 -7.98
C ARG A 221 28.55 18.15 -7.63
N LEU A 222 29.03 18.03 -6.39
CA LEU A 222 30.28 18.63 -5.95
C LEU A 222 31.45 18.13 -6.79
N ALA A 223 31.56 16.81 -7.00
CA ALA A 223 32.59 16.20 -7.84
C ALA A 223 32.52 16.72 -9.29
N GLY A 224 31.33 16.82 -9.87
CA GLY A 224 31.14 17.42 -11.19
C GLY A 224 31.62 18.88 -11.26
N GLY A 225 31.30 19.69 -10.24
CA GLY A 225 31.78 21.07 -10.13
C GLY A 225 33.29 21.21 -9.96
N LEU A 226 33.96 20.18 -9.44
CA LEU A 226 35.41 20.10 -9.30
C LEU A 226 36.12 19.54 -10.55
N GLY A 227 35.38 19.20 -11.62
CA GLY A 227 35.93 18.70 -12.88
C GLY A 227 35.97 17.17 -13.02
N TYR A 228 35.40 16.41 -12.08
CA TYR A 228 35.33 14.94 -12.17
C TYR A 228 34.16 14.50 -13.06
N ALA A 229 34.31 14.67 -14.37
CA ALA A 229 33.21 14.49 -15.34
C ALA A 229 32.59 13.08 -15.40
N THR A 230 33.37 12.03 -15.09
CA THR A 230 32.90 10.64 -15.09
C THR A 230 32.37 10.17 -13.73
N PHE A 231 32.55 10.98 -12.69
CA PHE A 231 32.11 10.63 -11.34
C PHE A 231 30.59 10.78 -11.22
N ASN A 232 29.96 9.78 -10.63
CA ASN A 232 28.52 9.71 -10.44
C ASN A 232 28.16 9.11 -9.08
N GLU A 233 26.88 9.19 -8.73
CA GLU A 233 26.29 8.68 -7.50
C GLU A 233 26.57 7.19 -7.23
N GLY A 234 26.72 6.38 -8.28
CA GLY A 234 26.98 4.94 -8.17
C GLY A 234 28.36 4.60 -7.61
N PHE A 235 29.32 5.52 -7.67
CA PHE A 235 30.64 5.34 -7.08
C PHE A 235 30.68 5.62 -5.57
N ILE A 236 29.64 6.26 -5.03
CA ILE A 236 29.52 6.55 -3.61
C ILE A 236 28.82 5.36 -2.94
N LYS A 237 29.48 4.77 -1.97
CA LYS A 237 28.97 3.63 -1.19
C LYS A 237 28.88 4.01 0.27
N PHE A 238 27.72 3.74 0.87
CA PHE A 238 27.52 3.79 2.31
C PHE A 238 27.58 2.37 2.84
N SER A 239 28.33 2.19 3.93
CA SER A 239 28.36 0.96 4.70
C SER A 239 27.85 1.33 6.09
N LEU A 240 26.87 0.59 6.58
CA LEU A 240 26.31 0.80 7.92
C LEU A 240 26.93 -0.23 8.85
N ASP A 241 27.65 0.23 9.87
CA ASP A 241 28.20 -0.65 10.91
C ASP A 241 27.33 -0.61 12.19
N THR A 242 26.62 -1.71 12.41
CA THR A 242 25.70 -1.92 13.56
C THR A 242 26.31 -2.78 14.66
N ILE A 243 27.57 -3.24 14.52
CA ILE A 243 28.19 -4.18 15.47
C ILE A 243 28.39 -3.49 16.83
N HIS A 244 27.97 -4.15 17.90
CA HIS A 244 28.03 -3.67 19.29
C HIS A 244 27.29 -2.34 19.56
N ARG A 245 26.35 -1.94 18.68
CA ARG A 245 25.51 -0.74 18.89
C ARG A 245 24.05 -1.16 19.07
N HIS A 246 23.37 -0.50 19.99
CA HIS A 246 21.95 -0.77 20.28
C HIS A 246 21.02 0.14 19.46
N THR A 247 21.40 1.41 19.25
CA THR A 247 20.57 2.44 18.56
C THR A 247 21.37 3.38 17.64
N GLY A 248 22.66 3.12 17.45
CA GLY A 248 23.57 3.97 16.68
C GLY A 248 24.17 3.25 15.48
N VAL A 249 24.41 3.97 14.38
CA VAL A 249 25.18 3.47 13.23
C VAL A 249 26.40 4.33 12.97
N ASN A 250 27.52 3.70 12.62
CA ASN A 250 28.69 4.35 12.00
C ASN A 250 28.67 4.18 10.47
#